data_AF-X0U9G2-F1
#
_entry.id   AF-X0U9G2-F1
#
_cell.length_a   1.000
_cell.length_b   1.000
_cell.length_c   1.000
_cell.angle_alpha   90.00
_cell.angle_beta   90.00
_cell.angle_gamma   90.00
#
_symmetry.space_group_name_H-M   'P 1'
#
loop_
_entity.id
_entity.type
_entity.pdbx_description
1 polymer ?
#
loop_
_entity_poly.entity_id
_entity_poly.type
_entity_poly.pdbx_seq_one_letter_code
_entity_poly.pdbx_strand_id
1 'polypeptide(L)'
;VSRVDTLVDRLLEEKISFTIDEKKKKELKELKGRAAVANARLIYQQYKDIFSSTEYRKLADKGVNVQRLLWGSTSAKNPAYSDIKYVTELIGKDTINTMPEKTLQAFLEHGIVRDAMKLQTSKANNILVQLKNNNIDIDDICLQLLKEGVNLFKESFKSLLKSIEQKRKSFLVK
;
A
#
# COMPACT_ATOMS: atom_id res chain seq x y z
N VAL A 1 -0.49 -0.51 1.75
CA VAL A 1 0.05 0.52 0.83
C VAL A 1 1.53 0.78 1.10
N SER A 2 1.90 1.46 2.19
CA SER A 2 3.26 1.94 2.43
C SER A 2 4.36 0.87 2.39
N ARG A 3 4.04 -0.38 2.80
CA ARG A 3 4.99 -1.51 2.78
C ARG A 3 5.54 -1.79 1.37
N VAL A 4 4.75 -1.55 0.33
CA VAL A 4 5.18 -1.74 -1.07
C VAL A 4 6.29 -0.76 -1.40
N ASP A 5 6.09 0.54 -1.20
CA ASP A 5 7.15 1.53 -1.45
C ASP A 5 8.35 1.31 -0.53
N THR A 6 8.15 0.93 0.74
CA THR A 6 9.29 0.63 1.63
C THR A 6 10.19 -0.47 1.06
N LEU A 7 9.61 -1.56 0.56
CA LEU A 7 10.38 -2.65 -0.02
C LEU A 7 10.98 -2.28 -1.38
N VAL A 8 10.19 -1.66 -2.26
CA VAL A 8 10.63 -1.26 -3.60
C VAL A 8 11.72 -0.19 -3.53
N ASP A 9 11.57 0.82 -2.67
CA ASP A 9 12.56 1.89 -2.51
C ASP A 9 13.89 1.35 -2.01
N ARG A 10 13.88 0.35 -1.10
CA ARG A 10 15.09 -0.35 -0.66
C ARG A 10 15.79 -1.05 -1.82
N LEU A 11 15.05 -1.79 -2.64
CA LEU A 11 15.61 -2.48 -3.82
C LEU A 11 16.13 -1.50 -4.88
N LEU A 12 15.45 -0.36 -5.06
CA LEU A 12 15.91 0.71 -5.92
C LEU A 12 17.21 1.34 -5.39
N GLU A 13 17.30 1.59 -4.08
CA GLU A 13 18.52 2.10 -3.43
C GLU A 13 19.71 1.15 -3.59
N GLU A 14 19.49 -0.15 -3.36
CA GLU A 14 20.49 -1.19 -3.61
C GLU A 14 20.97 -1.14 -5.06
N LYS A 15 20.06 -1.14 -6.04
CA LYS A 15 20.42 -1.05 -7.47
C LYS A 15 21.16 0.24 -7.82
N ILE A 16 20.75 1.37 -7.25
CA ILE A 16 21.42 2.67 -7.46
C ILE A 16 22.87 2.61 -6.98
N SER A 17 23.15 1.95 -5.85
CA SER A 17 24.51 1.82 -5.32
C SER A 17 25.47 1.02 -6.22
N PHE A 18 24.95 0.08 -7.01
CA PHE A 18 25.74 -0.73 -7.96
C PHE A 18 25.76 -0.16 -9.38
N THR A 19 24.93 0.85 -9.67
CA THR A 19 24.87 1.46 -11.00
C THR A 19 25.98 2.50 -11.13
N ILE A 20 26.73 2.52 -12.25
CA ILE A 20 27.75 3.56 -12.51
C ILE A 20 27.15 4.68 -13.37
N ASP A 21 26.32 4.34 -14.36
CA ASP A 21 25.68 5.29 -15.26
C ASP A 21 24.77 6.27 -14.50
N GLU A 22 25.14 7.55 -14.50
CA GLU A 22 24.41 8.62 -13.83
C GLU A 22 23.01 8.86 -14.40
N LYS A 23 22.83 8.65 -15.72
CA LYS A 23 21.50 8.73 -16.33
C LYS A 23 20.61 7.64 -15.77
N LYS A 24 21.13 6.41 -15.70
CA LYS A 24 20.40 5.27 -15.14
C LYS A 24 20.11 5.45 -13.64
N LYS A 25 21.05 5.99 -12.86
CA LYS A 25 20.80 6.34 -11.45
C LYS A 25 19.64 7.32 -11.31
N LYS A 26 19.58 8.35 -12.16
CA LYS A 26 18.49 9.32 -12.14
C LYS A 26 17.15 8.66 -12.45
N GLU A 27 17.07 7.83 -13.49
CA GLU A 27 15.86 7.07 -13.83
C GLU A 27 15.37 6.19 -12.65
N LEU A 28 16.28 5.49 -11.97
CA LEU A 28 15.94 4.67 -10.80
C LEU A 28 15.45 5.51 -9.62
N LYS A 29 16.08 6.66 -9.36
CA LYS A 29 15.66 7.60 -8.30
C LYS A 29 14.25 8.14 -8.56
N GLU A 30 13.90 8.38 -9.81
CA GLU A 30 12.57 8.86 -10.20
C GLU A 30 11.46 7.83 -9.94
N LEU A 31 11.79 6.54 -9.78
CA LEU A 31 10.81 5.48 -9.46
C LEU A 31 10.47 5.39 -7.97
N LYS A 32 11.27 6.00 -7.08
CA LYS A 32 11.06 5.92 -5.63
C LYS A 32 9.71 6.51 -5.22
N GLY A 33 9.01 5.82 -4.32
CA GLY A 33 7.72 6.24 -3.77
C GLY A 33 6.55 6.24 -4.78
N ARG A 34 6.71 5.55 -5.91
CA ARG A 34 5.69 5.47 -6.96
C ARG A 34 5.02 4.12 -7.07
N ALA A 35 5.63 3.05 -6.56
CA ALA A 35 5.17 1.68 -6.75
C ALA A 35 3.83 1.41 -6.06
N ALA A 36 3.67 1.85 -4.81
CA ALA A 36 2.46 1.57 -4.03
C ALA A 36 1.21 2.21 -4.64
N VAL A 37 1.31 3.48 -5.08
CA VAL A 37 0.19 4.20 -5.69
C VAL A 37 -0.08 3.73 -7.12
N ALA A 38 0.96 3.40 -7.88
CA ALA A 38 0.80 2.76 -9.19
C ALA A 38 0.03 1.43 -9.06
N ASN A 39 0.43 0.56 -8.14
CA ASN A 39 -0.25 -0.71 -7.88
C ASN A 39 -1.71 -0.49 -7.43
N ALA A 40 -1.94 0.41 -6.47
CA ALA A 40 -3.29 0.72 -5.99
C ALA A 40 -4.23 1.24 -7.09
N ARG A 41 -3.70 2.00 -8.07
CA ARG A 41 -4.48 2.46 -9.23
C ARG A 41 -4.92 1.32 -10.15
N LEU A 42 -4.07 0.31 -10.36
CA LEU A 42 -4.46 -0.87 -11.14
C LEU A 42 -5.48 -1.71 -10.37
N ILE A 43 -5.32 -1.88 -9.06
CA ILE A 43 -6.30 -2.54 -8.19
C ILE A 43 -7.65 -1.82 -8.24
N TYR A 44 -7.65 -0.48 -8.18
CA TYR A 44 -8.88 0.31 -8.29
C TYR A 44 -9.55 0.18 -9.66
N GLN A 45 -8.77 0.06 -10.74
CA GLN A 45 -9.32 -0.22 -12.06
C GLN A 45 -9.97 -1.60 -12.10
N GLN A 46 -9.28 -2.65 -11.63
CA GLN A 46 -9.85 -4.00 -11.56
C GLN A 46 -11.12 -4.05 -10.71
N TYR A 47 -11.15 -3.33 -9.58
CA TYR A 47 -12.37 -3.18 -8.76
C TYR A 47 -13.54 -2.62 -9.58
N LYS A 48 -13.33 -1.53 -10.33
CA LYS A 48 -14.38 -0.97 -11.19
C LYS A 48 -14.81 -1.95 -12.27
N ASP A 49 -13.88 -2.69 -12.86
CA ASP A 49 -14.18 -3.66 -13.92
C ASP A 49 -15.05 -4.80 -13.35
N ILE A 50 -14.71 -5.34 -12.18
CA ILE A 50 -15.49 -6.37 -11.48
C ILE A 50 -16.91 -5.87 -11.16
N PHE A 51 -17.03 -4.69 -10.54
CA PHE A 51 -18.33 -4.19 -10.06
C PHE A 51 -19.13 -3.43 -11.14
N SER A 52 -18.59 -3.27 -12.34
CA SER A 52 -19.35 -2.82 -13.53
C SER A 52 -19.75 -3.96 -14.47
N SER A 53 -19.28 -5.18 -14.20
CA SER A 53 -19.56 -6.40 -14.97
C SER A 53 -21.04 -6.78 -15.01
N THR A 54 -21.44 -7.48 -16.07
CA THR A 54 -22.81 -7.99 -16.22
C THR A 54 -23.16 -8.99 -15.12
N GLU A 55 -22.19 -9.80 -14.69
CA GLU A 55 -22.31 -10.78 -13.63
C GLU A 55 -22.65 -10.11 -12.30
N TYR A 56 -21.94 -9.04 -11.95
CA TYR A 56 -22.23 -8.31 -10.72
C TYR A 56 -23.57 -7.56 -10.79
N ARG A 57 -23.94 -6.97 -11.94
CA ARG A 57 -25.24 -6.29 -12.08
C ARG A 57 -26.43 -7.20 -11.76
N LYS A 58 -26.39 -8.47 -12.18
CA LYS A 58 -27.42 -9.47 -11.82
C LYS A 58 -27.51 -9.73 -10.31
N LEU A 59 -26.42 -9.57 -9.57
CA LEU A 59 -26.39 -9.67 -8.11
C LEU A 59 -26.88 -8.38 -7.46
N ALA A 60 -26.50 -7.23 -8.02
CA ALA A 60 -26.95 -5.92 -7.55
C ALA A 60 -28.48 -5.78 -7.66
N ASP A 61 -29.09 -6.29 -8.73
CA ASP A 61 -30.55 -6.34 -8.90
C ASP A 61 -31.27 -7.15 -7.80
N LYS A 62 -30.53 -8.03 -7.10
CA LYS A 62 -31.00 -8.80 -5.93
C LYS A 62 -30.67 -8.14 -4.59
N GLY A 63 -30.13 -6.91 -4.59
CA GLY A 63 -29.77 -6.17 -3.38
C GLY A 63 -28.39 -6.51 -2.79
N VAL A 64 -27.50 -7.17 -3.55
CA VAL A 64 -26.15 -7.50 -3.06
C VAL A 64 -25.24 -6.26 -3.05
N ASN A 65 -24.67 -5.96 -1.88
CA ASN A 65 -23.76 -4.83 -1.70
C ASN A 65 -22.39 -5.04 -2.37
N VAL A 66 -21.74 -3.94 -2.78
CA VAL A 66 -20.34 -3.94 -3.25
C VAL A 66 -19.36 -4.18 -2.10
N GLN A 67 -18.29 -4.95 -2.34
CA GLN A 67 -17.15 -5.01 -1.43
C GLN A 67 -16.19 -3.86 -1.76
N ARG A 68 -16.25 -2.78 -0.97
CA ARG A 68 -15.37 -1.61 -1.15
C ARG A 68 -13.90 -1.96 -0.95
N LEU A 69 -13.02 -1.35 -1.75
CA LEU A 69 -11.59 -1.42 -1.51
C LEU A 69 -11.23 -0.68 -0.22
N LEU A 70 -10.32 -1.26 0.55
CA LEU A 70 -9.79 -0.68 1.79
C LEU A 70 -8.27 -0.51 1.69
N TRP A 71 -7.80 0.72 1.84
CA TRP A 71 -6.38 1.06 1.87
C TRP A 71 -5.84 0.96 3.30
N GLY A 72 -5.09 -0.10 3.56
CA GLY A 72 -4.39 -0.32 4.83
C GLY A 72 -2.93 0.13 4.79
N SER A 73 -2.36 0.44 5.96
CA SER A 73 -0.97 0.90 6.11
C SER A 73 -0.66 2.11 5.22
N THR A 74 -1.32 3.23 5.49
CA THR A 74 -1.29 4.47 4.68
C THR A 74 -0.50 5.61 5.31
N SER A 75 0.27 5.35 6.38
CA SER A 75 1.28 6.30 6.86
C SER A 75 2.55 6.21 6.03
N ALA A 76 3.06 7.35 5.56
CA ALA A 76 4.38 7.43 4.95
C ALA A 76 5.47 6.93 5.93
N LYS A 77 6.44 6.16 5.41
CA LYS A 77 7.57 5.63 6.19
C LYS A 77 8.88 6.34 5.89
N ASN A 78 8.96 6.96 4.72
CA ASN A 78 10.09 7.75 4.29
C ASN A 78 9.82 9.23 4.62
N PRO A 79 10.67 9.91 5.41
CA PRO A 79 10.48 11.31 5.78
C PRO A 79 10.59 12.27 4.58
N ALA A 80 11.16 11.83 3.45
CA ALA A 80 11.17 12.61 2.22
C ALA A 80 9.79 12.70 1.55
N TYR A 81 8.82 11.88 1.97
CA TYR A 81 7.45 11.90 1.48
C TYR A 81 6.57 12.70 2.42
N SER A 82 5.55 13.37 1.86
CA SER A 82 4.48 13.94 2.67
C SER A 82 3.89 12.87 3.61
N ASP A 83 3.69 13.23 4.87
CA ASP A 83 3.04 12.43 5.91
C ASP A 83 1.60 12.00 5.54
N ILE A 84 0.95 12.73 4.64
CA ILE A 84 -0.37 12.43 4.08
C ILE A 84 -0.35 11.86 2.65
N LYS A 85 0.83 11.57 2.10
CA LYS A 85 1.03 11.11 0.70
C LYS A 85 -0.03 10.10 0.26
N TYR A 86 -0.15 8.98 0.97
CA TYR A 86 -1.04 7.89 0.57
C TYR A 86 -2.50 8.19 0.80
N VAL A 87 -2.84 9.08 1.74
CA VAL A 87 -4.24 9.51 1.90
C VAL A 87 -4.64 10.32 0.68
N THR A 88 -3.87 11.36 0.36
CA THR A 88 -4.13 12.27 -0.75
C THR A 88 -4.09 11.58 -2.11
N GLU A 89 -3.15 10.65 -2.32
CA GLU A 89 -2.98 9.99 -3.62
C GLU A 89 -3.96 8.83 -3.88
N LEU A 90 -4.72 8.37 -2.87
CA LEU A 90 -5.62 7.22 -2.95
C LEU A 90 -7.11 7.55 -2.76
N ILE A 91 -7.46 8.84 -2.71
CA ILE A 91 -8.86 9.28 -2.67
C ILE A 91 -9.55 8.86 -3.97
N GLY A 92 -10.52 7.96 -3.86
CA GLY A 92 -11.34 7.48 -4.96
C GLY A 92 -12.73 7.09 -4.49
N LYS A 93 -13.71 7.17 -5.40
CA LYS A 93 -15.10 6.80 -5.12
C LYS A 93 -15.20 5.34 -4.65
N ASP A 94 -16.06 5.09 -3.66
CA ASP A 94 -16.37 3.77 -3.10
C ASP A 94 -15.13 3.04 -2.51
N THR A 95 -14.22 3.81 -1.91
CA THR A 95 -13.06 3.29 -1.18
C THR A 95 -13.07 3.69 0.29
N ILE A 96 -12.35 2.94 1.10
CA ILE A 96 -12.11 3.19 2.52
C ILE A 96 -10.60 3.36 2.72
N ASN A 97 -10.19 4.28 3.59
CA ASN A 97 -8.80 4.39 4.04
C ASN A 97 -8.75 4.23 5.55
N THR A 98 -8.03 3.22 6.04
CA THR A 98 -7.81 3.03 7.48
C THR A 98 -6.49 3.69 7.87
N MET A 99 -6.60 4.81 8.57
CA MET A 99 -5.47 5.68 8.89
C MET A 99 -5.13 5.57 10.38
N PRO A 100 -3.83 5.53 10.75
CA PRO A 100 -3.41 5.80 12.12
C PRO A 100 -3.76 7.24 12.50
N GLU A 101 -4.01 7.47 13.79
CA GLU A 101 -4.46 8.77 14.32
C GLU A 101 -3.56 9.94 13.87
N LYS A 102 -2.24 9.77 13.92
CA LYS A 102 -1.28 10.81 13.46
C LYS A 102 -1.46 11.19 11.99
N THR A 103 -1.72 10.20 11.12
CA THR A 103 -1.96 10.45 9.69
C THR A 103 -3.31 11.14 9.47
N LEU A 104 -4.32 10.80 10.27
CA LEU A 104 -5.61 11.49 10.25
C LEU A 104 -5.46 12.96 10.70
N GLN A 105 -4.75 13.22 11.79
CA GLN A 105 -4.49 14.57 12.29
C GLN A 105 -3.77 15.42 11.24
N ALA A 106 -2.68 14.91 10.66
CA ALA A 106 -1.98 15.59 9.56
C ALA A 106 -2.89 15.90 8.37
N PHE A 107 -3.77 14.97 7.99
CA PHE A 107 -4.72 15.19 6.90
C PHE A 107 -5.79 16.23 7.25
N LEU A 108 -6.22 16.33 8.51
CA LEU A 108 -7.14 17.38 8.96
C LEU A 108 -6.49 18.77 8.95
N GLU A 109 -5.19 18.86 9.22
CA GLU A 109 -4.44 20.11 9.24
C GLU A 109 -4.16 20.66 7.84
N HIS A 110 -3.71 19.81 6.91
CA HIS A 110 -3.20 20.28 5.61
C HIS A 110 -3.58 19.38 4.42
N GLY A 111 -4.56 18.50 4.60
CA GLY A 111 -5.08 17.63 3.54
C GLY A 111 -5.83 18.36 2.44
N ILE A 112 -5.75 17.80 1.23
CA ILE A 112 -6.51 18.27 0.06
C ILE A 112 -7.38 17.13 -0.45
N VAL A 113 -8.70 17.36 -0.46
CA VAL A 113 -9.66 16.39 -1.00
C VAL A 113 -9.79 16.60 -2.50
N ARG A 114 -9.39 15.60 -3.28
CA ARG A 114 -9.61 15.52 -4.73
C ARG A 114 -9.70 14.07 -5.15
N ASP A 115 -10.45 13.78 -6.21
CA ASP A 115 -10.43 12.44 -6.81
C ASP A 115 -9.07 12.20 -7.47
N ALA A 116 -8.19 11.48 -6.76
CA ALA A 116 -6.82 11.19 -7.17
C ALA A 116 -6.70 9.89 -7.98
N MET A 117 -7.76 9.08 -7.98
CA MET A 117 -7.82 7.78 -8.63
C MET A 117 -8.46 7.83 -10.02
N LYS A 118 -8.99 8.98 -10.44
CA LYS A 118 -9.53 9.20 -11.78
C LYS A 118 -8.46 9.05 -12.88
N LEU A 119 -8.64 8.04 -13.72
CA LEU A 119 -8.08 7.85 -15.09
C LEU A 119 -6.58 8.18 -15.28
N GLN A 120 -5.69 7.48 -14.56
CA GLN A 120 -4.24 7.46 -14.86
C GLN A 120 -3.64 6.04 -14.87
N THR A 121 -4.42 5.05 -15.34
CA THR A 121 -4.00 3.64 -15.37
C THR A 121 -2.81 3.39 -16.29
N SER A 122 -2.73 4.08 -17.44
CA SER A 122 -1.58 3.97 -18.36
C SER A 122 -0.27 4.40 -17.72
N LYS A 123 -0.27 5.53 -16.99
CA LYS A 123 0.90 6.02 -16.23
C LYS A 123 1.28 5.06 -15.11
N ALA A 124 0.29 4.55 -14.38
CA ALA A 124 0.51 3.56 -13.33
C ALA A 124 1.14 2.27 -13.89
N ASN A 125 0.61 1.75 -15.01
CA ASN A 125 1.16 0.58 -15.68
C ASN A 125 2.60 0.80 -16.15
N ASN A 126 2.90 1.98 -16.72
CA ASN A 126 4.26 2.31 -17.15
C ASN A 126 5.26 2.29 -15.98
N ILE A 127 4.88 2.80 -14.79
CA ILE A 127 5.73 2.72 -13.59
C ILE A 127 6.04 1.26 -13.24
N LEU A 128 5.05 0.37 -13.25
CA LEU A 128 5.26 -1.04 -12.94
C LEU A 128 6.10 -1.76 -14.01
N VAL A 129 5.91 -1.42 -15.29
CA VAL A 129 6.75 -1.93 -16.39
C VAL A 129 8.20 -1.45 -16.22
N GLN A 130 8.43 -0.18 -15.88
CA GLN A 130 9.76 0.34 -15.61
C GLN A 130 10.42 -0.37 -14.43
N LEU A 131 9.69 -0.62 -13.35
CA LEU A 131 10.18 -1.42 -12.22
C LEU A 131 10.56 -2.83 -12.66
N LYS A 132 9.69 -3.50 -13.43
CA LYS A 132 9.93 -4.84 -13.96
C LYS A 132 11.16 -4.91 -14.88
N ASN A 133 11.36 -3.92 -15.75
CA ASN A 133 12.55 -3.79 -16.59
C ASN A 133 13.85 -3.60 -15.78
N ASN A 134 13.74 -3.21 -14.51
CA ASN A 134 14.86 -3.14 -13.57
C ASN A 134 14.90 -4.36 -12.63
N ASN A 135 14.22 -5.46 -12.97
CA ASN A 135 14.11 -6.68 -12.17
C ASN A 135 13.48 -6.45 -10.79
N ILE A 136 12.44 -5.61 -10.73
CA ILE A 136 11.57 -5.44 -9.55
C ILE A 136 10.14 -5.72 -10.02
N ASP A 137 9.70 -6.96 -9.86
CA ASP A 137 8.33 -7.35 -10.20
C ASP A 137 7.38 -7.08 -9.02
N ILE A 138 6.27 -6.38 -9.27
CA ILE A 138 5.32 -6.04 -8.23
C ILE A 138 4.61 -7.27 -7.66
N ASP A 139 4.45 -8.33 -8.45
CA ASP A 139 3.80 -9.56 -8.00
C ASP A 139 4.69 -10.30 -7.00
N ASP A 140 5.99 -10.40 -7.28
CA ASP A 140 6.98 -10.97 -6.35
C ASP A 140 7.05 -10.18 -5.04
N ILE A 141 7.01 -8.84 -5.15
CA ILE A 141 6.97 -7.93 -4.00
C ILE A 141 5.71 -8.21 -3.15
N CYS A 142 4.54 -8.33 -3.79
CA CYS A 142 3.29 -8.64 -3.10
C CYS A 142 3.32 -10.02 -2.43
N LEU A 143 3.88 -11.04 -3.09
CA LEU A 143 4.04 -12.39 -2.53
C LEU A 143 4.98 -12.40 -1.33
N GLN A 144 6.11 -11.71 -1.42
CA GLN A 144 7.05 -11.56 -0.31
C GLN A 144 6.37 -10.87 0.88
N LEU A 145 5.71 -9.72 0.64
CA LEU A 145 5.04 -8.95 1.68
C LEU A 145 3.87 -9.72 2.32
N LEU A 146 3.19 -10.58 1.57
CA LEU A 146 2.17 -11.48 2.11
C LEU A 146 2.78 -12.46 3.12
N LYS A 147 3.87 -13.16 2.73
CA LYS A 147 4.56 -14.12 3.60
C LYS A 147 5.11 -13.47 4.85
N GLU A 148 5.81 -12.34 4.69
CA GLU A 148 6.33 -11.56 5.82
C GLU A 148 5.21 -11.02 6.72
N GLY A 149 4.12 -10.54 6.11
CA GLY A 149 2.95 -10.05 6.83
C GLY A 149 2.34 -11.11 7.73
N VAL A 150 2.09 -12.31 7.22
CA VAL A 150 1.55 -13.44 8.01
C VAL A 150 2.48 -13.77 9.19
N ASN A 151 3.80 -13.80 8.95
CA ASN A 151 4.77 -14.06 10.01
C ASN A 151 4.76 -12.97 11.09
N LEU A 152 4.74 -11.68 10.70
CA LEU A 152 4.67 -10.57 11.65
C LEU A 152 3.42 -10.64 12.53
N PHE A 153 2.26 -10.98 11.94
CA PHE A 153 1.03 -11.16 12.70
C PHE A 153 1.11 -12.33 13.68
N LYS A 154 1.69 -13.46 13.25
CA LYS A 154 1.93 -14.61 14.14
C LYS A 154 2.80 -14.25 15.34
N GLU A 155 3.89 -13.51 15.11
CA GLU A 155 4.78 -13.09 16.20
C GLU A 155 4.14 -12.03 17.11
N SER A 156 3.39 -11.07 16.56
CA SER A 156 2.60 -10.13 17.36
C SER A 156 1.57 -10.84 18.25
N PHE A 157 0.91 -11.88 17.73
CA PHE A 157 -0.06 -12.67 18.49
C PHE A 157 0.60 -13.47 19.61
N LYS A 158 1.74 -14.13 19.35
CA LYS A 158 2.53 -14.79 20.40
C LYS A 158 2.98 -13.82 21.48
N SER A 159 3.40 -12.61 21.09
CA SER A 159 3.80 -11.56 22.04
C SER A 159 2.63 -11.17 22.95
N LEU A 160 1.44 -10.97 22.37
CA LEU A 160 0.22 -10.71 23.13
C LEU A 160 -0.06 -11.82 24.16
N LEU A 161 -0.02 -13.09 23.75
CA LEU A 161 -0.24 -14.22 24.65
C LEU A 161 0.80 -14.28 25.77
N LYS A 162 2.07 -13.99 25.46
CA LYS A 162 3.14 -13.92 26.46
C LYS A 162 2.88 -12.81 27.49
N SER A 163 2.44 -11.63 27.05
CA SER A 163 2.09 -10.52 27.94
C SER A 163 0.92 -10.89 28.88
N ILE A 164 -0.10 -11.56 28.36
CA ILE A 164 -1.23 -12.06 29.18
C ILE A 164 -0.72 -13.06 30.22
N GLU A 165 0.12 -14.02 29.81
CA GLU A 165 0.67 -15.03 30.72
C GLU A 165 1.55 -14.42 31.81
N GLN A 166 2.40 -13.45 31.46
CA GLN A 166 3.21 -12.72 32.44
C GLN A 166 2.33 -12.01 33.47
N LYS A 167 1.26 -11.34 33.01
CA LYS A 167 0.31 -10.68 33.90
C LYS A 167 -0.43 -11.68 34.79
N ARG A 168 -0.86 -12.83 34.25
CA ARG A 168 -1.46 -13.92 35.02
C ARG A 168 -0.53 -14.42 36.14
N LYS A 169 0.73 -14.72 35.82
CA LYS A 169 1.74 -15.18 36.80
C LYS A 169 1.97 -14.15 37.90
N SER A 170 1.95 -12.86 37.59
CA SER A 170 2.12 -11.79 38.60
C SER A 170 1.03 -11.78 39.69
N PHE A 171 -0.14 -12.38 39.43
CA PHE A 171 -1.21 -12.51 40.43
C PHE A 171 -1.16 -13.83 41.22
N LEU A 172 -0.39 -14.81 40.74
CA LEU A 172 -0.26 -16.14 41.36
C LEU A 172 0.92 -16.23 42.34
N VAL A 173 1.90 -15.33 42.23
CA VAL A 173 2.97 -15.20 43.22
C VAL A 173 2.45 -14.29 44.33
N LYS A 174 1.91 -14.90 45.39
CA LYS A 174 1.70 -14.30 46.71
C LYS A 174 2.71 -14.89 47.68
#